data_AF-A0A9J6H6X7-F1
#
_entry.id   AF-A0A9J6H6X7-F1
#
_cell.length_a   1.000
_cell.length_b   1.000
_cell.length_c   1.000
_cell.angle_alpha   90.00
_cell.angle_beta   90.00
_cell.angle_gamma   90.00
#
_symmetry.space_group_name_H-M   'P 1'
#
loop_
_entity.id
_entity.type
_entity.pdbx_description
1 polymer ?
#
loop_
_entity_poly.entity_id
_entity_poly.type
_entity_poly.pdbx_seq_one_letter_code
_entity_poly.pdbx_strand_id
1 'polypeptide(L)'
;MEAMQLLFNWRKAEIFPPPPPQGLFVTGTCNGFESVSGFAELDGRDYEELAVSEPAETVAALAYTSGTTGLPKGVEISHRSFVANLHTSK
;
A
#
# COMPACT_ATOMS: atom_id res chain seq x y z
N MET A 1 11.93 11.38 9.92
CA MET A 1 12.42 10.17 10.65
C MET A 1 11.45 9.00 10.58
N GLU A 2 10.13 9.21 10.43
CA GLU A 2 9.12 8.14 10.41
C GLU A 2 9.18 7.20 9.19
N ALA A 3 9.41 7.72 7.98
CA ALA A 3 9.48 6.88 6.78
C ALA A 3 10.71 5.96 6.73
N MET A 4 11.83 6.39 7.32
CA MET A 4 12.99 5.51 7.52
C MET A 4 12.67 4.37 8.48
N GLN A 5 11.84 4.61 9.51
CA GLN A 5 11.39 3.56 10.42
C GLN A 5 10.46 2.56 9.72
N LEU A 6 9.58 3.02 8.81
CA LEU A 6 8.73 2.15 7.98
C LEU A 6 9.54 1.26 7.02
N LEU A 7 10.51 1.85 6.30
CA LEU A 7 11.43 1.11 5.43
C LEU A 7 12.31 0.12 6.20
N PHE A 8 12.78 0.51 7.39
CA PHE A 8 13.57 -0.34 8.28
C PHE A 8 12.74 -1.50 8.86
N ASN A 9 11.47 -1.25 9.16
CA ASN A 9 10.55 -2.29 9.64
C ASN A 9 10.18 -3.29 8.53
N TRP A 10 10.05 -2.86 7.26
CA TRP A 10 9.82 -3.78 6.12
C TRP A 10 10.96 -4.80 5.97
N ARG A 11 12.22 -4.35 6.09
CA ARG A 11 13.38 -5.25 6.06
C ARG A 11 13.46 -6.23 7.24
N LYS A 12 12.67 -6.03 8.29
CA LYS A 12 12.66 -6.83 9.52
C LYS A 12 11.39 -7.67 9.71
N ALA A 13 10.37 -7.51 8.86
CA ALA A 13 9.15 -8.30 8.97
C ALA A 13 9.44 -9.75 8.53
N GLU A 14 9.61 -10.67 9.49
CA GLU A 14 9.73 -12.12 9.27
C GLU A 14 8.36 -12.77 8.96
N ILE A 15 7.55 -12.12 8.13
CA ILE A 15 6.38 -12.73 7.48
C ILE A 15 6.73 -12.77 6.01
N PHE A 16 6.89 -13.99 5.48
CA PHE A 16 7.10 -14.40 4.08
C PHE A 16 7.12 -13.21 3.11
N PRO A 17 8.27 -12.77 2.57
CA PRO A 17 8.32 -11.44 2.00
C PRO A 17 7.37 -11.37 0.80
N PRO A 18 6.37 -10.48 0.81
CA PRO A 18 5.67 -10.16 -0.43
C PRO A 18 6.73 -9.68 -1.44
N PRO A 19 6.46 -9.83 -2.75
CA PRO A 19 7.36 -9.29 -3.77
C PRO A 19 7.69 -7.83 -3.45
N PRO A 20 8.91 -7.35 -3.78
CA PRO A 20 9.30 -5.98 -3.55
C PRO A 20 8.19 -5.04 -4.02
N PRO A 21 7.79 -4.05 -3.19
CA PRO A 21 6.70 -3.17 -3.57
C PRO A 21 7.05 -2.46 -4.88
N GLN A 22 6.09 -2.42 -5.80
CA GLN A 22 6.26 -1.77 -7.10
C GLN A 22 6.35 -0.24 -6.96
N GLY A 23 5.82 0.30 -5.86
CA GLY A 23 5.88 1.72 -5.53
C GLY A 23 5.70 1.96 -4.03
N LEU A 24 6.17 3.11 -3.55
CA LEU A 24 6.01 3.57 -2.17
C LEU A 24 5.22 4.87 -2.18
N PHE A 25 4.08 4.87 -1.49
CA PHE A 25 3.15 5.99 -1.55
C PHE A 25 2.87 6.56 -0.16
N VAL A 26 2.60 7.87 -0.08
CA VAL A 26 2.34 8.58 1.17
C VAL A 26 1.22 9.60 1.02
N THR A 27 0.39 9.74 2.06
CA THR A 27 -0.48 10.91 2.22
C THR A 27 0.36 12.09 2.71
N GLY A 28 0.52 13.11 1.88
CA GLY A 28 1.41 14.25 2.17
C GLY A 28 2.75 14.13 1.45
N THR A 29 3.85 14.51 2.09
CA THR A 29 5.17 14.56 1.46
C THR A 29 6.22 13.84 2.30
N CYS A 30 6.94 12.90 1.69
CA CYS A 30 8.09 12.26 2.30
C CYS A 30 9.15 11.89 1.25
N ASN A 31 10.42 12.11 1.55
CA ASN A 31 11.51 11.72 0.67
C ASN A 31 11.48 10.21 0.38
N GLY A 32 11.59 9.83 -0.90
CA GLY A 32 11.52 8.44 -1.37
C GLY A 32 10.11 7.85 -1.47
N PHE A 33 9.07 8.64 -1.22
CA PHE A 33 7.67 8.25 -1.36
C PHE A 33 6.95 9.18 -2.33
N GLU A 34 6.13 8.61 -3.19
CA GLU A 34 5.24 9.36 -4.08
C GLU A 34 3.98 9.81 -3.33
N SER A 35 3.55 11.04 -3.54
CA SER A 35 2.35 11.56 -2.88
C SER A 35 1.10 11.03 -3.56
N VAL A 36 0.19 10.41 -2.81
CA VAL A 36 -1.10 9.93 -3.35
C VAL A 36 -2.00 11.07 -3.81
N SER A 37 -1.73 12.33 -3.44
CA SER A 37 -2.52 13.46 -3.95
C SER A 37 -2.34 13.67 -5.45
N GLY A 38 -1.22 13.23 -6.03
CA GLY A 38 -0.99 13.27 -7.47
C GLY A 38 -1.97 12.39 -8.25
N PHE A 39 -2.56 11.38 -7.60
CA PHE A 39 -3.49 10.46 -8.26
C PHE A 39 -4.81 11.12 -8.65
N ALA A 40 -5.16 12.26 -8.05
CA ALA A 40 -6.37 13.00 -8.39
C ALA A 40 -6.35 13.54 -9.83
N GLU A 41 -5.17 13.75 -10.39
CA GLU A 41 -4.97 14.29 -11.74
C GLU A 41 -4.82 13.18 -12.80
N LEU A 42 -4.82 11.90 -12.39
CA LEU A 42 -4.63 10.77 -13.31
C LEU A 42 -5.95 10.40 -14.00
N ASP A 43 -5.89 10.18 -15.31
CA ASP A 43 -7.03 9.69 -16.09
C ASP A 43 -7.04 8.15 -16.09
N GLY A 44 -8.22 7.56 -15.94
CA GLY A 44 -8.45 6.11 -16.04
C GLY A 44 -7.95 5.49 -17.35
N ARG A 45 -7.76 6.30 -18.40
CA ARG A 45 -7.24 5.89 -19.71
C ARG A 45 -5.73 5.74 -19.76
N ASP A 46 -5.00 6.29 -18.79
CA ASP A 46 -3.53 6.25 -18.75
C ASP A 46 -2.99 4.99 -18.06
N TYR A 47 -3.88 4.10 -17.58
CA TYR A 47 -3.50 2.87 -16.91
C TYR A 47 -3.46 1.67 -17.85
N GLU A 48 -2.46 0.80 -17.63
CA GLU A 48 -2.40 -0.54 -18.21
C GLU A 48 -3.06 -1.55 -17.26
N GLU A 49 -3.96 -2.37 -17.78
CA GLU A 49 -4.62 -3.41 -16.98
C GLU A 49 -3.61 -4.52 -16.64
N LEU A 50 -3.32 -4.66 -15.35
CA LEU A 50 -2.43 -5.70 -14.85
C LEU A 50 -3.23 -6.96 -14.53
N ALA A 51 -2.95 -8.04 -15.27
CA ALA A 51 -3.52 -9.35 -14.95
C ALA A 51 -2.92 -9.90 -13.64
N VAL A 52 -3.79 -10.15 -12.66
CA VAL A 52 -3.40 -10.72 -11.36
C VAL A 52 -3.94 -12.14 -11.23
N SER A 53 -3.05 -13.11 -11.05
CA SER A 53 -3.45 -14.49 -10.73
C SER A 53 -4.02 -14.55 -9.31
N GLU A 54 -5.17 -15.20 -9.13
CA GLU A 54 -5.87 -15.36 -7.85
C GLU A 54 -6.10 -14.04 -7.06
N PRO A 55 -6.84 -13.07 -7.61
CA PRO A 55 -7.03 -11.74 -6.98
C PRO A 55 -7.73 -11.79 -5.61
N ALA A 56 -8.36 -12.92 -5.28
CA ALA A 56 -8.95 -13.16 -3.97
C ALA A 56 -7.91 -13.10 -2.83
N GLU A 57 -6.75 -13.70 -3.05
CA GLU A 57 -5.71 -13.91 -2.04
C GLU A 57 -4.46 -13.07 -2.31
N THR A 58 -4.24 -12.62 -3.55
CA THR A 58 -3.08 -11.78 -3.89
C THR A 58 -3.17 -10.41 -3.21
N VAL A 59 -2.10 -10.06 -2.47
CA VAL A 59 -1.94 -8.78 -1.78
C VAL A 59 -1.72 -7.67 -2.80
N ALA A 60 -2.60 -6.67 -2.78
CA ALA A 60 -2.53 -5.48 -3.64
C ALA A 60 -1.74 -4.34 -2.97
N ALA A 61 -1.86 -4.20 -1.65
CA ALA A 61 -1.19 -3.12 -0.90
C ALA A 61 -0.85 -3.52 0.54
N LEU A 62 0.19 -2.88 1.08
CA LEU A 62 0.53 -2.88 2.50
C LEU A 62 0.29 -1.48 3.06
N ALA A 63 -0.73 -1.32 3.89
CA ALA A 63 -1.01 -0.05 4.54
C ALA A 63 -0.27 0.04 5.89
N TYR A 64 0.51 1.10 6.07
CA TYR A 64 1.12 1.42 7.36
C TYR A 64 0.53 2.73 7.88
N THR A 65 0.23 2.75 9.17
CA THR A 65 -0.16 3.97 9.88
C THR A 65 0.85 4.22 10.99
N SER A 66 0.98 5.48 11.42
CA SER A 66 1.94 5.87 12.46
C SER A 66 1.77 5.05 13.75
N GLY A 67 0.55 4.61 14.05
CA GLY A 67 0.22 3.75 15.19
C GLY A 67 0.43 4.50 16.52
N THR A 68 -0.61 4.66 17.33
CA THR A 68 -0.51 5.45 18.57
C THR A 68 0.14 4.71 19.74
N THR A 69 0.47 3.42 19.60
CA THR A 69 0.85 2.55 20.74
C THR A 69 2.08 1.65 20.50
N GLY A 70 3.04 2.04 19.65
CA GLY A 70 4.29 1.27 19.48
C GLY A 70 4.79 1.22 18.05
N LEU A 71 5.41 0.10 17.66
CA LEU A 71 5.89 -0.10 16.29
C LEU A 71 4.72 -0.06 15.28
N PRO A 72 4.86 0.65 14.14
CA PRO A 72 3.89 0.63 13.07
C PRO A 72 3.56 -0.80 12.62
N LYS A 73 2.26 -1.12 12.56
CA LYS A 73 1.77 -2.39 12.04
C LYS A 73 1.40 -2.22 10.56
N GLY A 74 1.92 -3.11 9.73
CA GLY A 74 1.48 -3.22 8.33
C GLY A 74 0.20 -4.04 8.26
N VAL A 75 -0.77 -3.56 7.48
CA VAL A 75 -2.01 -4.28 7.17
C VAL A 75 -1.95 -4.71 5.71
N GLU A 76 -2.07 -6.01 5.47
CA GLU A 76 -2.18 -6.56 4.12
C GLU A 76 -3.59 -6.36 3.58
N ILE A 77 -3.66 -5.84 2.35
CA ILE A 77 -4.92 -5.59 1.64
C ILE A 77 -4.88 -6.37 0.33
N SER A 78 -5.71 -7.40 0.19
CA SER A 78 -5.88 -8.11 -1.08
C SER A 78 -6.79 -7.34 -2.04
N HIS A 79 -6.75 -7.69 -3.34
CA HIS A 79 -7.65 -7.06 -4.32
C HIS A 79 -9.13 -7.26 -3.94
N ARG A 80 -9.51 -8.46 -3.46
CA ARG A 80 -10.86 -8.73 -2.95
C ARG A 80 -11.24 -7.81 -1.80
N SER A 81 -10.37 -7.67 -0.78
CA SER A 81 -10.65 -6.81 0.38
C SER A 81 -10.80 -5.34 -0.03
N PHE A 82 -10.02 -4.88 -1.01
CA PHE A 82 -10.12 -3.53 -1.54
C PHE A 82 -11.47 -3.28 -2.23
N VAL A 83 -11.85 -4.14 -3.17
CA VAL A 83 -13.13 -4.02 -3.91
C VAL A 83 -14.34 -4.15 -2.98
N ALA A 84 -14.30 -5.07 -2.01
CA ALA A 84 -15.40 -5.24 -1.05
C ALA A 84 -15.65 -3.96 -0.21
N ASN A 85 -14.58 -3.24 0.16
CA ASN A 85 -14.69 -1.98 0.91
C ASN A 85 -15.25 -0.83 0.04
N LEU A 86 -14.93 -0.78 -1.25
CA LEU A 86 -15.48 0.22 -2.17
C LEU A 86 -17.01 0.11 -2.29
N HIS A 87 -17.54 -1.12 -2.35
CA HIS A 87 -18.99 -1.32 -2.45
C HIS A 87 -19.75 -0.91 -1.18
N THR A 88 -19.09 -0.95 -0.03
CA THR A 88 -19.71 -0.70 1.28
C THR A 88 -19.64 0.77 1.70
N SER A 89 -18.68 1.52 1.15
CA SER A 89 -18.49 2.94 1.43
C SER A 89 -19.54 3.77 0.70
N LYS A 90 -20.56 4.22 1.42
CA LYS A 90 -21.57 5.19 0.94
C LYS A 90 -21.16 6.61 1.23
#